data_AF-A0A1M4XZK2-F1
#
_entry.id   AF-A0A1M4XZK2-F1
#
_cell.length_a   1.000
_cell.length_b   1.000
_cell.length_c   1.000
_cell.angle_alpha   90.00
_cell.angle_beta   90.00
_cell.angle_gamma   90.00
#
_symmetry.space_group_name_H-M   'P 1'
#
loop_
_entity.id
_entity.type
_entity.pdbx_description
1 polymer ?
#
loop_
_entity_poly.entity_id
_entity_poly.type
_entity_poly.pdbx_seq_one_letter_code
_entity_poly.pdbx_strand_id
1 'polypeptide(L)'
;MHSTSVLILVGILGLALGAVLAFLAVRGRGGVDRTQELEMRLHEANSKLEDFQLQVNEHFDQTAQLVHNLTESYKEVHEYLANSAVRLASQDISRQMLEAGSGKLSENDENLKAVAPPRDWAPKEPGAKGTLAEDFGLDKEPLGEAERVTSR
;
A
#
# COMPACT_ATOMS: atom_id res chain seq x y z
N MET A 1 16.18 56.65 67.04
CA MET A 1 16.25 57.04 65.61
C MET A 1 17.26 56.11 64.96
N HIS A 2 16.83 55.05 64.26
CA HIS A 2 17.79 54.19 63.55
C HIS A 2 18.34 55.00 62.36
N SER A 3 19.66 55.12 62.30
CA SER A 3 20.35 55.95 61.30
C SER A 3 20.16 55.37 59.90
N THR A 4 19.88 56.22 58.91
CA THR A 4 19.78 55.86 57.48
C THR A 4 21.02 55.11 56.99
N SER A 5 22.18 55.35 57.59
CA SER A 5 23.43 54.63 57.35
C SER A 5 23.33 53.13 57.62
N VAL A 6 22.58 52.71 58.65
CA VAL A 6 22.40 51.28 58.99
C VAL A 6 21.54 50.58 57.93
N LEU A 7 20.51 51.27 57.42
CA LEU A 7 19.67 50.74 56.36
C LEU A 7 20.46 50.54 55.06
N ILE A 8 21.33 51.50 54.72
CA ILE A 8 22.19 51.41 53.53
C ILE A 8 23.21 50.26 53.67
N LEU A 9 23.83 50.11 54.85
CA LEU A 9 24.78 49.02 55.11
C LEU A 9 24.13 47.63 55.02
N VAL A 10 22.94 47.45 55.61
CA VAL A 10 22.20 46.18 55.51
C VAL A 10 21.79 45.88 54.07
N GLY A 11 21.38 46.91 53.31
CA GLY A 11 21.04 46.77 51.90
C GLY A 11 22.23 46.30 51.05
N ILE A 12 23.40 46.93 51.22
CA ILE A 12 24.63 46.55 50.50
C ILE A 12 25.08 45.15 50.89
N LEU A 13 25.03 44.80 52.17
CA LEU A 13 25.42 43.47 52.66
C LEU A 13 24.48 42.38 52.11
N GLY A 14 23.18 42.65 52.08
CA GLY A 14 22.19 41.77 51.48
C GLY A 14 22.41 41.59 49.98
N LEU A 15 22.74 42.66 49.26
CA LEU A 15 23.06 42.61 47.82
C LEU A 15 24.34 41.82 47.55
N ALA A 16 25.39 42.02 48.37
CA ALA A 16 26.64 41.29 48.25
C ALA A 16 26.45 39.78 48.49
N LEU A 17 25.72 39.42 49.56
CA LEU A 17 25.39 38.03 49.86
C LEU A 17 24.50 37.42 48.76
N GLY A 18 23.50 38.16 48.28
CA GLY A 18 22.66 37.75 47.17
C GLY A 18 23.43 37.52 45.88
N ALA A 19 24.37 38.40 45.54
CA ALA A 19 25.23 38.29 44.37
C ALA A 19 26.16 37.07 44.45
N VAL A 20 26.75 36.79 45.62
CA VAL A 20 27.59 35.62 45.84
C VAL A 20 26.79 34.32 45.68
N LEU A 21 25.59 34.25 46.27
CA LEU A 21 24.72 33.09 46.14
C LEU A 21 24.23 32.90 44.69
N ALA A 22 23.86 33.98 44.00
CA ALA A 22 23.46 33.94 42.60
C ALA A 22 24.61 33.46 41.70
N PHE A 23 25.82 33.97 41.92
CA PHE A 23 27.02 33.56 41.18
C PHE A 23 27.34 32.07 41.39
N LEU A 24 27.25 31.59 42.64
CA LEU A 24 27.48 30.17 42.96
C LEU A 24 26.42 29.26 42.33
N ALA A 25 25.15 29.68 42.34
CA ALA A 25 24.04 28.95 41.74
C ALA A 25 24.09 28.90 40.20
N VAL A 26 24.65 29.93 39.55
CA VAL A 26 24.89 29.93 38.10
C VAL A 26 26.09 29.05 37.75
N ARG A 27 27.17 29.12 38.53
CA ARG A 27 28.38 28.33 38.30
C ARG A 27 28.17 26.82 38.45
N GLY A 28 27.25 26.39 39.31
CA GLY A 28 26.87 24.98 39.47
C GLY A 28 26.00 24.40 38.34
N ARG A 29 25.42 25.24 37.48
CA ARG A 29 24.69 24.79 36.28
C ARG A 29 25.68 24.68 35.12
N GLY A 30 26.44 23.59 35.09
CA GLY A 30 27.28 23.23 33.94
C GLY A 30 26.42 23.12 32.68
N GLY A 31 26.45 24.17 31.84
CA GLY A 31 25.70 24.22 30.60
C GLY A 31 26.32 23.39 29.46
N VAL A 32 27.60 23.05 29.58
CA VAL A 32 28.38 22.39 28.52
C VAL A 32 27.87 20.99 28.18
N ASP A 33 27.47 20.20 29.18
CA ASP A 33 27.00 18.83 28.94
C ASP A 33 25.64 18.81 28.23
N ARG A 34 24.74 19.75 28.58
CA ARG A 34 23.43 19.87 27.92
C ARG A 34 23.53 20.40 26.51
N THR A 35 24.43 21.36 26.25
CA THR A 35 24.66 21.87 24.90
C THR A 35 25.26 20.79 24.01
N GLN A 36 26.20 20.00 24.53
CA GLN A 36 26.78 18.88 23.79
C GLN A 36 25.76 17.78 23.47
N GLU A 37 24.88 17.44 24.43
CA GLU A 37 23.80 16.49 24.19
C GLU A 37 22.82 17.00 23.13
N LEU A 38 22.46 18.29 23.17
CA LEU A 38 21.60 18.92 22.17
C LEU A 38 22.23 18.92 20.78
N GLU A 39 23.52 19.26 20.69
CA GLU A 39 24.29 19.20 19.44
C GLU A 39 24.33 17.77 18.88
N MET A 40 24.57 16.77 19.74
CA MET A 40 24.60 15.37 19.34
C MET A 40 23.23 14.90 18.82
N ARG A 41 22.13 15.26 19.50
CA ARG A 41 20.77 14.95 19.05
C ARG A 41 20.44 15.61 17.71
N LEU A 42 20.88 16.85 17.52
CA LEU A 42 20.69 17.59 16.27
C LEU A 42 21.46 16.90 15.14
N HIS A 43 22.71 16.52 15.39
CA HIS A 43 23.54 15.81 14.42
C HIS A 43 22.94 14.44 14.06
N GLU A 44 22.49 13.67 15.06
CA GLU A 44 21.82 12.38 14.84
C GLU A 44 20.53 12.53 14.02
N ALA A 45 19.72 13.55 14.31
CA ALA A 45 18.49 13.82 13.57
C ALA A 45 18.77 14.19 12.11
N ASN A 46 19.76 15.04 11.85
CA ASN A 46 20.17 15.39 10.49
C ASN A 46 20.72 14.18 9.73
N SER A 47 21.56 13.36 10.36
CA SER A 47 22.08 12.12 9.75
C SER A 47 20.96 11.18 9.35
N LYS A 48 19.95 10.97 10.21
CA LYS A 48 18.79 10.14 9.89
C LYS A 48 17.97 10.69 8.72
N LEU A 49 17.89 12.02 8.60
CA LEU A 49 17.19 12.67 7.51
C LEU A 49 17.95 12.48 6.19
N GLU A 50 19.28 12.63 6.21
CA GLU A 50 20.15 12.36 5.05
C GLU A 50 20.06 10.89 4.61
N ASP A 51 20.14 9.95 5.55
CA ASP A 51 19.99 8.52 5.27
C ASP A 51 18.62 8.19 4.65
N PHE A 52 17.56 8.81 5.17
CA PHE A 52 16.20 8.65 4.63
C PHE A 52 16.09 9.22 3.21
N GLN A 53 16.67 10.39 2.94
CA GLN A 53 16.70 10.98 1.61
C GLN A 53 17.44 10.09 0.61
N LEU A 54 18.59 9.52 1.02
CA LEU A 54 19.35 8.58 0.20
C LEU A 54 18.54 7.31 -0.10
N GLN A 55 17.91 6.72 0.92
CA GLN A 55 17.09 5.52 0.76
C GLN A 55 15.88 5.75 -0.16
N VAL A 56 15.22 6.90 -0.04
CA VAL A 56 14.08 7.25 -0.90
C VAL A 56 14.54 7.44 -2.35
N ASN A 57 15.69 8.10 -2.56
CA ASN A 57 16.23 8.30 -3.90
C ASN A 57 16.59 6.96 -4.56
N GLU A 58 17.29 6.09 -3.84
CA GLU A 58 17.59 4.71 -4.29
C GLU A 58 16.32 3.94 -4.66
N HIS A 59 15.27 4.04 -3.85
CA HIS A 59 14.01 3.35 -4.11
C HIS A 59 13.30 3.89 -5.35
N PHE A 60 13.37 5.20 -5.60
CA PHE A 60 12.82 5.82 -6.82
C PHE A 60 13.63 5.46 -8.06
N ASP A 61 14.96 5.37 -7.96
CA ASP A 61 15.81 4.93 -9.06
C ASP A 61 15.51 3.47 -9.45
N GLN A 62 15.47 2.57 -8.47
CA GLN A 62 15.09 1.17 -8.68
C GLN A 62 13.67 1.05 -9.28
N THR A 63 12.72 1.86 -8.79
CA THR A 63 11.36 1.87 -9.34
C THR A 63 11.34 2.37 -10.78
N ALA A 64 12.10 3.42 -11.11
CA ALA A 64 12.20 3.95 -12.46
C ALA A 64 12.77 2.91 -13.43
N GLN A 65 13.80 2.17 -13.01
CA GLN A 65 14.36 1.06 -13.79
C GLN A 65 13.32 -0.05 -14.02
N LEU A 66 12.57 -0.43 -12.99
CA LEU A 66 11.53 -1.46 -13.12
C LEU A 66 10.39 -1.02 -14.05
N VAL A 67 9.95 0.23 -13.94
CA VAL A 67 8.93 0.81 -14.84
C VAL A 67 9.44 0.92 -16.28
N HIS A 68 10.72 1.25 -16.46
CA HIS A 68 11.35 1.27 -17.77
C HIS A 68 11.31 -0.12 -18.41
N ASN A 69 11.77 -1.14 -17.69
CA ASN A 69 11.76 -2.53 -18.17
C ASN A 69 10.34 -3.00 -18.49
N LEU A 70 9.35 -2.68 -17.65
CA LEU A 70 7.95 -2.98 -17.93
C LEU A 70 7.46 -2.31 -19.22
N THR A 71 7.84 -1.06 -19.45
CA THR A 71 7.48 -0.31 -20.66
C THR A 71 8.10 -0.92 -21.90
N GLU A 72 9.35 -1.36 -21.82
CA GLU A 72 10.04 -2.05 -22.90
C GLU A 72 9.36 -3.39 -23.23
N SER A 73 9.11 -4.23 -22.21
CA SER A 73 8.40 -5.50 -22.40
C SER A 73 6.98 -5.29 -22.96
N TYR A 74 6.26 -4.24 -22.54
CA TYR A 74 4.96 -3.91 -23.11
C TYR A 74 5.05 -3.59 -24.61
N LYS A 75 6.06 -2.81 -25.03
CA LYS A 75 6.29 -2.49 -26.44
C LYS A 75 6.63 -3.75 -27.24
N GLU A 76 7.51 -4.59 -26.70
CA GLU A 76 7.91 -5.85 -27.34
C GLU A 76 6.72 -6.78 -27.57
N VAL A 77 5.87 -6.97 -26.56
CA VAL A 77 4.63 -7.76 -26.69
C VAL A 77 3.74 -7.19 -27.79
N HIS A 78 3.59 -5.87 -27.84
CA HIS A 78 2.74 -5.21 -28.82
C HIS A 78 3.30 -5.34 -30.26
N GLU A 79 4.62 -5.26 -30.42
CA GLU A 79 5.29 -5.49 -31.70
C GLU A 79 5.17 -6.95 -32.13
N TYR A 80 5.35 -7.90 -31.21
CA TYR A 80 5.19 -9.32 -31.46
C TYR A 80 3.76 -9.66 -31.92
N LEU A 81 2.75 -9.07 -31.28
CA LEU A 81 1.35 -9.24 -31.69
C LEU A 81 1.08 -8.65 -33.07
N ALA A 82 1.60 -7.45 -33.36
CA ALA A 82 1.44 -6.84 -34.67
C ALA A 82 2.09 -7.67 -35.78
N ASN A 83 3.33 -8.14 -35.56
CA ASN A 83 4.05 -9.00 -36.50
C ASN A 83 3.34 -10.34 -36.69
N SER A 84 2.90 -10.96 -35.58
CA SER A 84 2.15 -12.22 -35.62
C SER A 84 0.83 -12.08 -36.36
N ALA A 85 0.09 -10.98 -36.15
CA ALA A 85 -1.15 -10.71 -36.87
C ALA A 85 -0.90 -10.58 -38.38
N VAL A 86 0.15 -9.87 -38.81
CA VAL A 86 0.53 -9.78 -40.24
C VAL A 86 0.91 -11.15 -40.79
N ARG A 87 1.67 -11.95 -40.04
CA ARG A 87 2.07 -13.29 -40.45
C ARG A 87 0.88 -14.23 -40.57
N LEU A 88 -0.04 -14.23 -39.61
CA LEU A 88 -1.24 -15.08 -39.61
C LEU A 88 -2.28 -14.63 -40.64
N ALA A 89 -2.44 -13.33 -40.85
CA ALA A 89 -3.32 -12.76 -41.86
C ALA A 89 -2.71 -12.75 -43.27
N SER A 90 -1.51 -13.31 -43.44
CA SER A 90 -0.88 -13.41 -44.74
C SER A 90 -1.76 -14.20 -45.71
N GLN A 91 -1.76 -13.73 -46.95
CA GLN A 91 -2.64 -14.25 -48.00
C GLN A 91 -2.35 -15.72 -48.33
N ASP A 92 -1.12 -16.18 -48.08
CA ASP A 92 -0.70 -17.58 -48.26
C ASP A 92 -1.33 -18.52 -47.22
N ILE A 93 -1.38 -18.12 -45.94
CA ILE A 93 -2.06 -18.89 -44.88
C ILE A 93 -3.57 -18.87 -45.10
N SER A 94 -4.12 -17.71 -45.50
CA SER A 94 -5.53 -17.60 -45.86
C SER A 94 -5.89 -18.51 -47.04
N ARG A 95 -5.01 -18.63 -48.04
CA ARG A 95 -5.18 -19.56 -49.16
C ARG A 95 -5.01 -21.02 -48.75
N GLN A 96 -4.05 -21.36 -47.90
CA GLN A 96 -3.91 -22.72 -47.35
C GLN A 96 -5.11 -23.14 -46.51
N MET A 97 -5.66 -22.25 -45.67
CA MET A 97 -6.89 -22.48 -44.92
C MET A 97 -8.09 -22.67 -45.84
N LEU A 98 -8.21 -21.86 -46.90
CA LEU A 98 -9.28 -22.01 -47.90
C LEU A 98 -9.14 -23.32 -48.69
N GLU A 99 -7.92 -23.73 -49.05
CA GLU A 99 -7.65 -24.99 -49.75
C GLU A 99 -7.93 -26.21 -48.85
N ALA A 100 -7.47 -26.16 -47.59
CA ALA A 100 -7.76 -27.18 -46.58
C ALA A 100 -9.26 -27.28 -46.24
N GLY A 101 -9.99 -26.15 -46.24
CA GLY A 101 -11.44 -26.10 -46.07
C GLY A 101 -12.24 -26.43 -47.34
N SER A 102 -11.61 -26.38 -48.53
CA SER A 102 -12.25 -26.75 -49.81
C SER A 102 -12.29 -28.26 -50.05
N GLY A 103 -11.66 -29.05 -49.16
CA GLY A 103 -11.79 -30.51 -49.14
C GLY A 103 -13.20 -30.91 -48.76
N LYS A 104 -13.98 -31.38 -49.75
CA LYS A 104 -15.28 -32.07 -49.64
C LYS A 104 -15.57 -32.59 -48.22
N LEU A 105 -16.31 -31.80 -47.44
CA LEU A 105 -16.97 -32.30 -46.24
C LEU A 105 -17.99 -33.33 -46.71
N SER A 106 -17.70 -34.60 -46.50
CA SER A 106 -18.67 -35.67 -46.67
C SER A 106 -19.78 -35.41 -45.64
N GLU A 107 -20.96 -34.98 -46.10
CA GLU A 107 -22.15 -34.71 -45.28
C GLU A 107 -22.73 -35.96 -44.57
N ASN A 108 -21.98 -37.06 -44.52
CA ASN A 108 -22.43 -38.37 -44.05
C ASN A 108 -21.75 -38.78 -42.75
N ASP A 109 -21.72 -37.88 -41.77
CA ASP A 109 -21.33 -38.23 -40.41
C ASP A 109 -22.50 -37.95 -39.46
N GLU A 110 -23.44 -38.91 -39.43
CA GLU A 110 -24.62 -38.91 -38.55
C GLU A 110 -24.24 -38.82 -37.05
N ASN A 111 -22.96 -38.98 -36.71
CA ASN A 111 -22.42 -38.81 -35.35
C ASN A 111 -22.33 -37.33 -34.91
N LEU A 112 -22.21 -36.37 -35.84
CA LEU A 112 -22.07 -34.95 -35.51
C LEU A 112 -23.39 -34.28 -35.10
N LYS A 113 -24.55 -34.85 -35.44
CA LYS A 113 -25.86 -34.32 -35.00
C LYS A 113 -26.13 -34.55 -33.51
N ALA A 114 -25.38 -35.44 -32.85
CA ALA A 114 -25.57 -35.77 -31.43
C ALA A 114 -24.75 -34.88 -30.48
N VAL A 115 -23.83 -34.06 -31.00
CA VAL A 115 -22.99 -33.18 -30.18
C VAL A 115 -23.71 -31.84 -30.01
N ALA A 116 -24.58 -31.76 -29.00
CA ALA A 116 -25.09 -30.47 -28.55
C ALA A 116 -23.93 -29.64 -27.97
N PRO A 117 -23.86 -28.32 -28.21
CA PRO A 117 -22.87 -27.47 -27.58
C PRO A 117 -22.95 -27.62 -26.05
N PRO A 118 -21.81 -27.60 -25.33
CA PRO A 118 -21.81 -27.65 -23.88
C PRO A 118 -22.78 -26.59 -23.37
N ARG A 119 -23.80 -27.05 -22.65
CA ARG A 119 -24.79 -26.14 -22.08
C ARG A 119 -24.12 -25.49 -20.88
N ASP A 120 -23.79 -24.22 -21.00
CA ASP A 120 -23.22 -23.38 -19.92
C ASP A 120 -24.21 -23.12 -18.75
N TRP A 121 -25.31 -23.87 -18.69
CA TRP A 121 -26.33 -23.75 -17.66
C TRP A 121 -26.46 -25.10 -16.95
N ALA A 122 -26.16 -25.12 -15.65
CA ALA A 122 -26.52 -26.24 -14.79
C ALA A 122 -28.07 -26.32 -14.73
N PRO A 123 -28.69 -27.48 -15.01
CA PRO A 123 -30.12 -27.65 -14.80
C PRO A 123 -30.43 -27.49 -13.31
N LYS A 124 -31.16 -26.43 -12.99
CA LYS A 124 -31.65 -26.17 -11.64
C LYS A 124 -32.84 -27.09 -11.37
N GLU A 125 -32.88 -27.72 -10.21
CA GLU A 125 -34.11 -28.39 -9.77
C GLU A 125 -35.23 -27.35 -9.61
N PRO A 126 -36.51 -27.73 -9.79
CA PRO A 126 -37.64 -26.81 -9.66
C PRO A 126 -37.62 -26.14 -8.28
N GLY A 127 -37.35 -24.83 -8.24
CA GLY A 127 -37.26 -24.05 -7.00
C GLY A 127 -35.84 -23.72 -6.51
N ALA A 128 -34.79 -24.23 -7.16
CA ALA A 128 -33.42 -23.88 -6.81
C ALA A 128 -33.05 -22.45 -7.28
N LYS A 129 -32.58 -21.63 -6.33
CA LYS A 129 -32.15 -20.25 -6.60
C LYS A 129 -30.86 -20.23 -7.43
N GLY A 130 -30.72 -19.23 -8.30
CA GLY A 130 -29.54 -19.10 -9.16
C GLY A 130 -28.29 -18.67 -8.40
N THR A 131 -27.12 -19.05 -8.89
CA THR A 131 -25.81 -18.60 -8.39
C THR A 131 -25.57 -17.09 -8.51
N LEU A 132 -26.40 -16.40 -9.30
CA LEU A 132 -26.43 -14.94 -9.44
C LEU A 132 -27.67 -14.31 -8.79
N ALA A 133 -28.47 -15.07 -8.05
CA ALA A 133 -29.58 -14.50 -7.31
C ALA A 133 -29.04 -13.68 -6.14
N GLU A 134 -29.65 -12.53 -5.89
CA GLU A 134 -29.21 -11.54 -4.89
C GLU A 134 -29.26 -12.09 -3.46
N ASP A 135 -29.99 -13.19 -3.27
CA ASP A 135 -30.15 -13.94 -2.04
C ASP A 135 -29.41 -15.28 -2.02
N PHE A 136 -28.51 -15.52 -2.99
CA PHE A 136 -27.69 -16.72 -3.03
C PHE A 136 -26.69 -16.74 -1.86
N GLY A 137 -26.81 -17.75 -0.99
CA GLY A 137 -26.02 -17.85 0.24
C GLY A 137 -26.56 -17.03 1.42
N LEU A 138 -27.74 -16.41 1.28
CA LEU A 138 -28.42 -15.69 2.35
C LEU A 138 -29.60 -16.53 2.87
N ASP A 139 -29.30 -17.63 3.56
CA ASP A 139 -30.31 -18.32 4.33
C ASP A 139 -30.68 -17.45 5.54
N LYS A 140 -31.89 -16.88 5.52
CA LYS A 140 -32.47 -16.24 6.70
C LYS A 140 -32.75 -17.33 7.71
N GLU A 141 -31.84 -17.51 8.65
CA GLU A 141 -32.08 -18.27 9.87
C GLU A 141 -33.38 -17.73 10.51
N PRO A 142 -34.39 -18.58 10.78
CA PRO A 142 -35.63 -18.10 11.34
C PRO A 142 -35.35 -17.59 12.77
N LEU A 143 -35.36 -16.26 12.92
CA LEU A 143 -35.57 -15.63 14.23
C LEU A 143 -36.93 -16.08 14.75
N GLY A 144 -36.92 -17.09 15.61
CA GLY A 144 -38.12 -17.60 16.26
C GLY A 144 -37.84 -18.81 17.14
N GLU A 145 -37.22 -18.59 18.30
CA GLU A 145 -37.75 -19.03 19.59
C GLU A 145 -36.93 -18.42 20.74
N ALA A 146 -37.30 -17.20 21.14
CA ALA A 146 -36.84 -16.57 22.38
C ALA A 146 -38.05 -16.24 23.24
N GLU A 147 -38.67 -17.27 23.84
CA GLU A 147 -39.53 -17.23 25.05
C GLU A 147 -40.13 -18.64 25.19
N ARG A 148 -39.96 -19.45 26.26
CA ARG A 148 -40.34 -19.26 27.67
C ARG A 148 -39.84 -20.47 28.50
N VAL A 149 -39.91 -20.33 29.83
CA VAL A 149 -39.90 -21.39 30.88
C VAL A 149 -38.47 -21.81 31.32
N THR A 150 -37.97 -21.61 32.54
CA THR A 150 -38.53 -21.23 33.85
C THR A 150 -37.45 -20.65 34.76
N SER A 151 -37.84 -19.64 35.51
CA SER A 151 -37.24 -19.22 36.77
C SER A 151 -37.45 -20.28 37.85
N ARG A 152 -36.38 -20.76 38.51
CA ARG A 152 -36.19 -21.03 39.95
C ARG A 152 -35.15 -22.12 40.19
#